data_AF-A0A840RL58-F1
#
_entry.id   AF-A0A840RL58-F1
#
_cell.length_a   1.000
_cell.length_b   1.000
_cell.length_c   1.000
_cell.angle_alpha   90.00
_cell.angle_beta   90.00
_cell.angle_gamma   90.00
#
_symmetry.space_group_name_H-M   'P 1'
#
loop_
_entity.id
_entity.type
_entity.pdbx_description
1 polymer ?
#
loop_
_entity_poly.entity_id
_entity_poly.type
_entity_poly.pdbx_seq_one_letter_code
_entity_poly.pdbx_strand_id
1 'polypeptide(L)'
;MRIVTNGVVRLIPDADCHDESKGVGGIAANNAMTLLTDSHLNRQKLGMPGQNMEAHVMVSEVYVQAGKPVNIDFMAQQDAGNGNAWLCASDWTFVPEEGKDYEVQGRQYGAQCILRATLLDGQAVGRPALRTCPAK
;
A
#
# COMPACT_ATOMS: atom_id res chain seq x y z
N MET A 1 -7.83 6.02 4.73
CA MET A 1 -7.32 4.95 3.84
C MET A 1 -6.79 3.81 4.69
N ARG A 2 -7.18 2.57 4.38
CA ARG A 2 -6.62 1.35 4.94
C ARG A 2 -5.60 0.77 3.98
N ILE A 3 -4.49 0.28 4.49
CA ILE A 3 -3.47 -0.44 3.76
C ILE A 3 -3.44 -1.85 4.34
N VAL A 4 -3.48 -2.87 3.48
CA VAL A 4 -3.40 -4.30 3.85
C VAL A 4 -2.27 -4.92 3.04
N THR A 5 -1.23 -5.46 3.67
CA THR A 5 -0.07 -5.99 2.93
C THR A 5 0.64 -7.19 3.55
N ASN A 6 1.26 -8.03 2.72
CA ASN A 6 2.23 -9.06 3.14
C ASN A 6 3.69 -8.65 2.88
N GLY A 7 3.94 -7.42 2.44
CA GLY A 7 5.28 -6.83 2.23
C GLY A 7 5.38 -5.47 2.90
N VAL A 8 5.93 -4.47 2.18
CA VAL A 8 5.99 -3.06 2.58
C VAL A 8 5.19 -2.24 1.58
N VAL A 9 4.25 -1.44 2.07
CA VAL A 9 3.56 -0.40 1.32
C VAL A 9 3.93 0.96 1.89
N ARG A 10 4.33 1.90 1.04
CA ARG A 10 4.60 3.31 1.37
C ARG A 10 3.62 4.19 0.61
N LEU A 11 3.03 5.18 1.29
CA LEU A 11 2.23 6.21 0.66
C LEU A 11 3.03 7.52 0.58
N ILE A 12 3.21 8.04 -0.61
CA ILE A 12 3.87 9.32 -0.86
C ILE A 12 2.78 10.34 -1.20
N PRO A 13 2.47 11.28 -0.29
CA PRO A 13 1.44 12.28 -0.50
C PRO A 13 1.87 13.30 -1.55
N ASP A 14 0.89 13.87 -2.26
CA ASP A 14 1.09 14.92 -3.27
C ASP A 14 2.02 14.49 -4.41
N ALA A 15 2.10 13.19 -4.70
CA ALA A 15 3.04 12.65 -5.66
C ALA A 15 2.34 11.86 -6.77
N ASP A 16 2.58 12.23 -8.02
CA ASP A 16 2.17 11.43 -9.17
C ASP A 16 3.06 10.18 -9.34
N CYS A 17 4.27 10.19 -8.78
CA CYS A 17 5.24 9.12 -8.89
C CYS A 17 6.11 8.97 -7.65
N HIS A 18 6.87 7.87 -7.60
CA HIS A 18 7.87 7.67 -6.57
C HIS A 18 8.81 8.89 -6.47
N ASP A 19 8.84 9.50 -5.30
CA ASP A 19 9.60 10.71 -5.02
C ASP A 19 10.18 10.63 -3.60
N GLU A 20 11.45 10.23 -3.50
CA GLU A 20 12.18 10.11 -2.24
C GLU A 20 12.38 11.46 -1.53
N SER A 21 12.21 12.58 -2.23
CA SER A 21 12.31 13.91 -1.61
C SER A 21 11.08 14.26 -0.78
N LYS A 22 9.96 13.57 -1.00
CA LYS A 22 8.72 13.74 -0.24
C LYS A 22 8.69 12.81 0.97
N GLY A 23 8.19 13.34 2.09
CA GLY A 23 7.94 12.55 3.28
C GLY A 23 6.87 11.49 3.05
N VAL A 24 6.88 10.42 3.84
CA VAL A 24 5.90 9.34 3.74
C VAL A 24 4.66 9.70 4.57
N GLY A 25 3.48 9.63 3.95
CA GLY A 25 2.19 9.94 4.58
C GLY A 25 1.54 8.73 5.27
N GLY A 26 2.07 7.53 5.04
CA GLY A 26 1.61 6.29 5.67
C GLY A 26 2.45 5.09 5.28
N ILE A 27 2.60 4.13 6.21
CA ILE A 27 3.34 2.88 5.97
C ILE A 27 2.55 1.69 6.51
N ALA A 28 2.54 0.58 5.77
CA ALA A 28 2.22 -0.72 6.33
C ALA A 28 3.34 -1.69 5.96
N ALA A 29 3.94 -2.35 6.95
CA ALA A 29 5.00 -3.32 6.71
C ALA A 29 4.81 -4.58 7.53
N ASN A 30 5.01 -5.72 6.87
CA ASN A 30 5.07 -7.04 7.49
C ASN A 30 6.14 -7.12 8.59
N ASN A 31 6.03 -8.10 9.50
CA ASN A 31 6.97 -8.28 10.61
C ASN A 31 8.42 -8.39 10.13
N ALA A 32 8.66 -9.12 9.03
CA ALA A 32 9.99 -9.34 8.49
C ALA A 32 10.66 -8.07 7.95
N MET A 33 9.87 -7.09 7.52
CA MET A 33 10.33 -5.85 6.89
C MET A 33 10.07 -4.61 7.74
N THR A 34 9.65 -4.77 9.00
CA THR A 34 9.36 -3.65 9.92
C THR A 34 10.61 -2.80 10.21
N LEU A 35 11.81 -3.37 10.14
CA LEU A 35 13.08 -2.64 10.27
C LEU A 35 13.33 -1.64 9.11
N LEU A 36 12.63 -1.79 7.98
CA LEU A 36 12.76 -0.93 6.80
C LEU A 36 11.80 0.27 6.82
N THR A 37 11.12 0.49 7.94
CA THR A 37 10.01 1.45 8.05
C THR A 37 10.06 2.27 9.32
N ASP A 38 9.59 3.51 9.21
CA ASP A 38 9.39 4.36 10.37
C ASP A 38 8.24 3.82 11.23
N SER A 39 8.56 3.46 12.47
CA SER A 39 7.67 2.67 13.34
C SER A 39 6.39 3.40 13.74
N HIS A 40 6.36 4.74 13.67
CA HIS A 40 5.20 5.51 14.15
C HIS A 40 4.02 5.53 13.16
N LEU A 41 4.27 5.28 11.86
CA LEU A 41 3.23 5.22 10.82
C LEU A 41 2.77 3.79 10.53
N ASN A 42 3.54 2.79 10.98
CA ASN A 42 3.21 1.38 10.78
C ASN A 42 2.16 0.92 11.79
N ARG A 43 1.16 0.15 11.32
CA ARG A 43 0.07 -0.42 12.13
C ARG A 43 -0.84 0.59 12.83
N GLN A 44 -0.92 1.80 12.30
CA GLN A 44 -1.86 2.79 12.80
C GLN A 44 -3.29 2.25 12.65
N LYS A 45 -4.14 2.51 13.64
CA LYS A 45 -5.57 2.16 13.62
C LYS A 45 -6.39 3.42 13.86
N LEU A 46 -7.26 3.74 12.91
CA LEU A 46 -8.19 4.86 12.93
C LEU A 46 -9.64 4.41 13.16
N GLY A 47 -9.88 3.10 13.25
CA GLY A 47 -11.20 2.53 13.53
C GLY A 47 -12.07 2.39 12.29
N MET A 48 -11.46 2.22 11.11
CA MET A 48 -12.23 2.02 9.89
C MET A 48 -13.03 0.69 9.97
N PRO A 49 -14.24 0.62 9.41
CA PRO A 49 -15.04 -0.60 9.44
C PRO A 49 -14.41 -1.76 8.64
N GLY A 50 -14.62 -2.99 9.10
CA GLY A 50 -14.19 -4.23 8.44
C GLY A 50 -12.82 -4.77 8.89
N GLN A 51 -12.81 -6.01 9.38
CA GLN A 51 -12.08 -7.17 8.83
C GLN A 51 -11.74 -8.21 9.91
N ASN A 52 -12.01 -9.48 9.57
CA ASN A 52 -11.31 -10.63 10.14
C ASN A 52 -9.95 -10.72 9.43
N MET A 53 -8.85 -10.52 10.15
CA MET A 53 -7.52 -10.47 9.55
C MET A 53 -6.94 -11.88 9.37
N GLU A 54 -6.32 -12.13 8.22
CA GLU A 54 -5.45 -13.29 8.02
C GLU A 54 -4.17 -13.15 8.86
N ALA A 55 -3.61 -14.26 9.36
CA ALA A 55 -2.46 -14.25 10.27
C ALA A 55 -1.15 -13.66 9.69
N HIS A 56 -1.08 -13.46 8.36
CA HIS A 56 0.15 -13.08 7.64
C HIS A 56 0.06 -11.74 6.91
N VAL A 57 -0.97 -10.93 7.22
CA VAL A 57 -1.16 -9.63 6.58
C VAL A 57 -1.12 -8.52 7.64
N MET A 58 -0.39 -7.46 7.36
CA MET A 58 -0.35 -6.26 8.19
C MET A 58 -1.34 -5.24 7.68
N VAL A 59 -1.90 -4.50 8.61
CA VAL A 59 -2.87 -3.44 8.34
C VAL A 59 -2.37 -2.14 8.96
N SER A 60 -2.44 -1.04 8.20
CA SER A 60 -2.25 0.31 8.71
C SER A 60 -3.34 1.21 8.16
N GLU A 61 -3.88 2.10 8.98
CA GLU A 61 -4.94 3.04 8.64
C GLU A 61 -4.41 4.46 8.79
N VAL A 62 -4.51 5.23 7.72
CA VAL A 62 -3.88 6.55 7.59
C VAL A 62 -4.82 7.54 6.93
N TYR A 63 -4.70 8.80 7.31
CA TYR A 63 -5.36 9.91 6.62
C TYR A 63 -4.58 10.27 5.35
N VAL A 64 -5.31 10.54 4.27
CA VAL A 64 -4.74 11.02 3.00
C VAL A 64 -5.46 12.29 2.60
N GLN A 65 -4.76 13.19 1.92
CA GLN A 65 -5.36 14.43 1.43
C GLN A 65 -6.21 14.15 0.19
N ALA A 66 -7.50 14.48 0.24
CA ALA A 66 -8.40 14.41 -0.90
C ALA A 66 -8.00 15.43 -1.99
N GLY A 67 -8.29 15.10 -3.26
CA GLY A 67 -8.07 15.98 -4.41
C GLY A 67 -6.61 16.17 -4.83
N LYS A 68 -5.66 15.52 -4.16
CA LYS A 68 -4.24 15.51 -4.53
C LYS A 68 -3.76 14.10 -4.84
N PRO A 69 -2.79 13.92 -5.76
CA PRO A 69 -2.29 12.59 -6.06
C PRO A 69 -1.60 11.99 -4.84
N VAL A 70 -1.80 10.69 -4.63
CA VAL A 70 -1.01 9.88 -3.70
C VAL A 70 -0.37 8.77 -4.50
N ASN A 71 0.96 8.72 -4.48
CA ASN A 71 1.71 7.61 -5.02
C ASN A 71 1.82 6.53 -3.94
N ILE A 72 1.80 5.29 -4.38
CA ILE A 72 1.81 4.13 -3.51
C ILE A 72 2.85 3.17 -4.04
N ASP A 73 3.87 2.94 -3.24
CA ASP A 73 4.88 1.93 -3.54
C ASP A 73 4.57 0.66 -2.79
N PHE A 74 4.70 -0.46 -3.47
CA PHE A 74 4.70 -1.78 -2.87
C PHE A 74 6.00 -2.50 -3.20
N MET A 75 6.61 -3.08 -2.17
CA MET A 75 7.76 -3.95 -2.31
C MET A 75 7.58 -5.15 -1.39
N ALA A 76 7.92 -6.34 -1.89
CA ALA A 76 7.88 -7.54 -1.09
C ALA A 76 9.00 -8.52 -1.49
N GLN A 77 9.37 -9.34 -0.51
CA GLN A 77 10.29 -10.45 -0.69
C GLN A 77 9.64 -11.72 -0.15
N GLN A 78 9.61 -12.77 -0.97
CA GLN A 78 9.11 -14.08 -0.59
C GLN A 78 10.21 -15.11 -0.81
N ASP A 79 10.44 -15.99 0.16
CA ASP A 79 11.37 -17.12 0.03
C ASP A 79 10.91 -18.04 -1.12
N ALA A 80 11.81 -18.29 -2.07
CA ALA A 80 11.60 -19.17 -3.21
C ALA A 80 12.11 -20.60 -2.94
N GLY A 81 12.73 -20.83 -1.77
CA GLY A 81 13.46 -22.04 -1.43
C GLY A 81 14.89 -22.05 -1.96
N ASN A 82 15.72 -22.95 -1.42
CA ASN A 82 17.11 -23.17 -1.84
C ASN A 82 18.00 -21.90 -1.80
N GLY A 83 17.74 -21.01 -0.84
CA GLY A 83 18.47 -19.75 -0.70
C GLY A 83 18.11 -18.67 -1.73
N ASN A 84 17.10 -18.90 -2.56
CA ASN A 84 16.59 -17.90 -3.51
C ASN A 84 15.40 -17.14 -2.92
N ALA A 85 15.17 -15.92 -3.41
CA ALA A 85 14.00 -15.13 -3.05
C ALA A 85 13.36 -14.50 -4.29
N TRP A 86 12.04 -14.50 -4.32
CA TRP A 86 11.28 -13.69 -5.25
C TRP A 86 11.21 -12.27 -4.72
N LEU A 87 11.67 -11.33 -5.52
CA LEU A 87 11.48 -9.91 -5.28
C LEU A 87 10.40 -9.41 -6.22
N CYS A 88 9.50 -8.58 -5.70
CA CYS A 88 8.58 -7.86 -6.55
C CYS A 88 8.40 -6.43 -6.03
N ALA A 89 8.27 -5.50 -6.97
CA ALA A 89 7.96 -4.11 -6.71
C ALA A 89 6.89 -3.64 -7.69
N SER A 90 6.03 -2.73 -7.23
CA SER A 90 5.01 -2.10 -8.06
C SER A 90 4.68 -0.73 -7.49
N ASP A 91 4.49 0.22 -8.38
CA ASP A 91 4.06 1.58 -8.06
C ASP A 91 2.83 1.95 -8.89
N TRP A 92 2.07 2.92 -8.38
CA TRP A 92 0.82 3.39 -8.94
C TRP A 92 0.44 4.67 -8.19
N THR A 93 -0.24 5.58 -8.88
CA THR A 93 -0.81 6.78 -8.28
C THR A 93 -2.30 6.83 -8.52
N PHE A 94 -3.01 7.46 -7.59
CA PHE A 94 -4.38 7.91 -7.81
C PHE A 94 -4.70 9.14 -6.98
N VAL A 95 -5.83 9.79 -7.28
CA VAL A 95 -6.34 10.95 -6.54
C VAL A 95 -7.54 10.50 -5.70
N PRO A 96 -7.47 10.49 -4.36
CA PRO A 96 -8.59 10.13 -3.51
C PRO A 96 -9.63 11.25 -3.48
N GLU A 97 -10.90 10.86 -3.40
CA GLU A 97 -12.03 11.76 -3.32
C GLU A 97 -12.34 12.12 -1.86
N GLU A 98 -12.93 13.29 -1.66
CA GLU A 98 -13.32 13.76 -0.32
C GLU A 98 -14.47 12.90 0.24
N GLY A 99 -14.38 12.58 1.54
CA GLY A 99 -15.38 11.77 2.23
C GLY A 99 -15.41 10.29 1.83
N LYS A 100 -14.44 9.83 1.02
CA LYS A 100 -14.32 8.43 0.59
C LYS A 100 -13.23 7.69 1.34
N ASP A 101 -13.56 6.46 1.70
CA ASP A 101 -12.64 5.51 2.32
C ASP A 101 -12.17 4.49 1.29
N TYR A 102 -10.86 4.24 1.30
CA TYR A 102 -10.18 3.34 0.37
C TYR A 102 -9.44 2.25 1.13
N GLU A 103 -9.42 1.05 0.58
CA GLU A 103 -8.53 -0.04 0.94
C GLU A 103 -7.49 -0.25 -0.16
N VAL A 104 -6.23 -0.25 0.23
CA VAL A 104 -5.07 -0.56 -0.60
C VAL A 104 -4.58 -1.94 -0.23
N GLN A 105 -4.52 -2.84 -1.21
CA GLN A 105 -3.99 -4.19 -1.04
C GLN A 105 -2.68 -4.35 -1.81
N GLY A 106 -1.59 -4.57 -1.09
CA GLY A 106 -0.29 -4.99 -1.65
C GLY A 106 -0.02 -6.45 -1.30
N ARG A 107 0.03 -7.35 -2.28
CA ARG A 107 0.25 -8.78 -2.08
C ARG A 107 1.28 -9.31 -3.05
N GLN A 108 2.22 -10.11 -2.54
CA GLN A 108 3.09 -10.93 -3.36
C GLN A 108 2.60 -12.38 -3.37
N TYR A 109 2.62 -12.99 -4.56
CA TYR A 109 2.44 -14.42 -4.78
C TYR A 109 3.55 -14.93 -5.70
N GLY A 110 4.62 -15.49 -5.14
CA GLY A 110 5.82 -15.86 -5.90
C GLY A 110 6.46 -14.61 -6.52
N ALA A 111 6.77 -14.63 -7.82
CA ALA A 111 7.33 -13.48 -8.52
C ALA A 111 6.32 -12.34 -8.80
N GLN A 112 5.03 -12.55 -8.55
CA GLN A 112 3.98 -11.61 -8.95
C GLN A 112 3.64 -10.63 -7.83
N CYS A 113 3.59 -9.34 -8.20
CA CYS A 113 3.09 -8.26 -7.36
C CYS A 113 1.63 -7.95 -7.74
N ILE A 114 0.75 -7.98 -6.74
CA ILE A 114 -0.62 -7.49 -6.84
C ILE A 114 -0.74 -6.24 -6.01
N LEU A 115 -1.19 -5.17 -6.66
CA LEU A 115 -1.35 -3.88 -6.03
C LEU A 115 -2.65 -3.24 -6.52
N ARG A 116 -3.57 -2.99 -5.59
CA ARG A 116 -4.97 -2.63 -5.89
C ARG A 116 -5.56 -1.67 -4.87
N ALA A 117 -6.43 -0.76 -5.32
CA ALA A 117 -7.24 0.12 -4.47
C ALA A 117 -8.69 -0.19 -4.74
N THR A 118 -9.48 -0.18 -3.67
CA THR A 118 -10.93 -0.33 -3.73
C THR A 118 -11.58 0.65 -2.75
N LEU A 119 -12.73 1.21 -3.13
CA LEU A 119 -13.60 1.92 -2.19
C LEU A 119 -14.13 0.94 -1.12
N LEU A 120 -14.28 1.42 0.10
CA LEU A 120 -14.76 0.65 1.25
C LEU A 120 -16.29 0.75 1.47
N ASP A 121 -17.06 1.19 0.47
CA ASP A 121 -18.53 1.41 0.55
C ASP A 121 -19.40 0.22 0.08
N GLY A 122 -18.85 -0.99 0.06
CA GLY A 122 -19.66 -2.23 0.00
C GLY A 122 -20.13 -2.68 -1.40
N GLN A 123 -19.78 -1.99 -2.48
CA GLN A 123 -20.00 -2.49 -3.85
C GLN A 123 -18.75 -2.31 -4.73
N ALA A 124 -18.24 -3.45 -5.22
CA ALA A 124 -17.33 -3.67 -6.33
C ALA A 124 -16.67 -2.44 -7.03
N VAL A 125 -15.33 -2.43 -6.98
CA VAL A 125 -14.42 -2.12 -8.11
C VAL A 125 -14.62 -0.75 -8.79
N GLY A 126 -14.66 0.32 -8.01
CA GLY A 126 -14.03 1.56 -8.46
C GLY A 126 -12.51 1.36 -8.40
N ARG A 127 -11.88 0.79 -9.43
CA ARG A 127 -10.43 0.97 -9.58
C ARG A 127 -10.23 2.46 -9.77
N PRO A 128 -9.53 3.18 -8.87
CA PRO A 128 -9.13 4.54 -9.21
C PRO A 128 -8.37 4.48 -10.54
N ALA A 129 -8.34 5.57 -11.32
CA ALA A 129 -7.56 5.59 -12.56
C ALA A 129 -6.07 5.47 -12.21
N LEU A 130 -5.59 4.24 -12.12
CA LEU A 130 -4.23 3.92 -11.72
C LEU A 130 -3.33 4.30 -12.87
N ARG A 131 -2.42 5.23 -12.59
CA ARG A 131 -1.35 5.55 -13.52
C ARG A 131 -0.08 4.92 -13.00
N THR A 132 0.60 4.18 -13.86
CA THR A 132 1.96 3.73 -13.63
C THR A 132 2.90 4.91 -13.87
N CYS A 133 4.00 4.96 -13.14
CA CYS A 133 5.05 5.90 -13.49
C CYS A 133 5.68 5.56 -14.85
N PRO A 134 6.01 6.57 -15.68
CA PRO A 134 6.82 6.32 -16.85
C PRO A 134 8.17 5.71 -16.42
N ALA A 135 8.64 4.72 -17.17
CA ALA A 135 9.99 4.19 -16.97
C ALA A 135 11.00 5.35 -17.12
N LYS A 136 11.88 5.50 -16.13
CA LYS A 136 13.01 6.43 -16.19
C LYS A 136 14.08 5.93 -17.15
#